data_AF-A0A815GN66-F1
#
_entry.id   AF-A0A815GN66-F1
#
_cell.length_a   1.000
_cell.length_b   1.000
_cell.length_c   1.000
_cell.angle_alpha   90.00
_cell.angle_beta   90.00
_cell.angle_gamma   90.00
#
_symmetry.space_group_name_H-M   'P 1'
#
loop_
_entity.id
_entity.type
_entity.pdbx_description
1 polymer ?
#
loop_
_entity_poly.entity_id
_entity_poly.type
_entity_poly.pdbx_seq_one_letter_code
_entity_poly.pdbx_strand_id
1 'polypeptide(L)'
;MIRAQSVLKQQQSVQPARASSSSADKQTELEEKIEKLKATLQEAHDKIHLLRSENEALHKEQDRLTEMQTKLVNDSRKREQDLRKQHEIELDKMEKECLKRTNDSHDMMKDVTIQNETLSSTFKEQISAIEADHERSIAILQNQLQSSRQEIEQLKNRIDVLRQNSNENEKDIPQAAVINEFSKDDLPWTNVERQQGEGSESASTDNQSTDVAVKTLENVLFGNNTNARSSPSNIDKPRHVLFEDAEVERQRIEEELSKTRYRLLNTTELLNESELNNVRLSEQVALLKEEIRRMERNIDRTESISNLEYLKNIILKFFILKSTFERLQLIPVLVTMLKLSPDEQAKLVRVAQQTSSIDDSSSNPNEPNTQQVTNNNSNPSSSAWSSYLNIW
;
A
#
# COMPACT_ATOMS: atom_id res chain seq x y z
N MET A 1 -37.43 46.68 -41.47
CA MET A 1 -37.75 48.05 -41.04
C MET A 1 -37.67 48.98 -42.25
N ILE A 2 -38.67 49.85 -42.39
CA ILE A 2 -38.60 51.17 -43.04
C ILE A 2 -38.53 51.22 -44.58
N ARG A 3 -39.75 51.29 -45.12
CA ARG A 3 -40.23 52.09 -46.25
C ARG A 3 -39.59 53.49 -46.29
N ALA A 4 -39.09 53.91 -47.45
CA ALA A 4 -38.80 55.32 -47.73
C ALA A 4 -39.50 55.76 -49.02
N GLN A 5 -40.48 56.64 -48.87
CA GLN A 5 -41.09 57.47 -49.91
C GLN A 5 -40.50 58.88 -49.85
N SER A 6 -40.23 59.51 -51.00
CA SER A 6 -40.25 60.97 -51.28
C SER A 6 -39.79 61.14 -52.73
N VAL A 7 -40.62 61.49 -53.73
CA VAL A 7 -41.31 62.76 -54.02
C VAL A 7 -40.35 63.96 -54.12
N LEU A 8 -40.01 64.39 -55.35
CA LEU A 8 -39.76 65.81 -55.65
C LEU A 8 -39.94 66.17 -57.15
N LYS A 9 -41.02 66.92 -57.39
CA LYS A 9 -41.23 68.03 -58.34
C LYS A 9 -40.54 68.03 -59.72
N GLN A 10 -41.38 67.82 -60.73
CA GLN A 10 -41.84 68.86 -61.68
C GLN A 10 -40.94 70.11 -61.86
N GLN A 11 -40.29 70.19 -63.02
CA GLN A 11 -40.19 71.46 -63.75
C GLN A 11 -40.16 71.22 -65.26
N GLN A 12 -41.15 71.81 -65.93
CA GLN A 12 -41.37 71.85 -67.36
C GLN A 12 -40.65 73.06 -67.97
N SER A 13 -40.45 72.99 -69.29
CA SER A 13 -40.34 74.08 -70.26
C SER A 13 -38.93 74.57 -70.64
N VAL A 14 -38.49 74.26 -71.87
CA VAL A 14 -38.36 75.18 -73.02
C VAL A 14 -37.55 74.46 -74.13
N GLN A 15 -38.13 74.33 -75.33
CA GLN A 15 -37.43 74.14 -76.62
C GLN A 15 -37.77 75.37 -77.50
N PRO A 16 -37.14 75.69 -78.66
CA PRO A 16 -36.20 74.91 -79.50
C PRO A 16 -35.01 75.74 -80.07
N ALA A 17 -34.25 75.15 -81.02
CA ALA A 17 -33.30 75.77 -81.99
C ALA A 17 -31.78 75.69 -81.70
N ARG A 18 -31.21 74.49 -81.83
CA ARG A 18 -29.86 74.25 -82.40
C ARG A 18 -29.71 72.74 -82.72
N ALA A 19 -30.33 72.32 -83.82
CA ALA A 19 -30.52 70.90 -84.17
C ALA A 19 -29.35 70.24 -84.93
N SER A 20 -28.16 70.86 -85.02
CA SER A 20 -27.05 70.27 -85.77
C SER A 20 -25.69 70.20 -85.04
N SER A 21 -25.52 70.83 -83.87
CA SER A 21 -24.26 70.74 -83.08
C SER A 21 -24.44 70.09 -81.69
N SER A 22 -25.59 70.23 -81.03
CA SER A 22 -25.83 69.62 -79.69
C SER A 22 -26.04 68.10 -79.72
N SER A 23 -26.34 67.53 -80.89
CA SER A 23 -26.50 66.09 -81.06
C SER A 23 -25.14 65.37 -81.06
N ALA A 24 -24.09 66.01 -81.61
CA ALA A 24 -22.75 65.44 -81.69
C ALA A 24 -22.09 65.39 -80.31
N ASP A 25 -22.15 66.47 -79.53
CA ASP A 25 -21.59 66.50 -78.17
C ASP A 25 -22.26 65.47 -77.25
N LYS A 26 -23.60 65.35 -77.31
CA LYS A 26 -24.35 64.31 -76.59
C LYS A 26 -23.98 62.89 -77.03
N GLN A 27 -23.70 62.72 -78.32
CA GLN A 27 -23.28 61.44 -78.87
C GLN A 27 -21.88 61.05 -78.37
N THR A 28 -20.94 61.99 -78.30
CA THR A 28 -19.62 61.76 -77.71
C THR A 28 -19.68 61.46 -76.21
N GLU A 29 -20.55 62.14 -75.45
CA GLU A 29 -20.73 61.88 -74.02
C GLU A 29 -21.39 60.51 -73.76
N LEU A 30 -22.31 60.09 -74.64
CA LEU A 30 -22.89 58.75 -74.61
C LEU A 30 -21.86 57.68 -74.96
N GLU A 31 -20.99 57.92 -75.95
CA GLU A 31 -19.89 57.04 -76.31
C GLU A 31 -18.89 56.87 -75.14
N GLU A 32 -18.53 57.96 -74.46
CA GLU A 32 -17.65 57.89 -73.29
C GLU A 32 -18.30 57.12 -72.12
N LYS A 33 -19.61 57.28 -71.90
CA LYS A 33 -20.37 56.49 -70.91
C LYS A 33 -20.45 55.02 -71.30
N ILE A 34 -20.65 54.70 -72.57
CA ILE A 34 -20.64 53.32 -73.08
C ILE A 34 -19.27 52.70 -72.86
N GLU A 35 -18.19 53.43 -73.11
CA GLU A 35 -16.83 52.93 -72.90
C GLU A 35 -16.53 52.70 -71.41
N LYS A 36 -16.94 53.62 -70.53
CA LYS A 36 -16.87 53.41 -69.07
C LYS A 36 -17.68 52.21 -68.63
N LEU A 37 -18.90 52.04 -69.13
CA LEU A 37 -19.74 50.88 -68.82
C LEU A 37 -19.11 49.58 -69.30
N LYS A 38 -18.53 49.54 -70.50
CA LYS A 38 -17.79 48.39 -71.01
C LYS A 38 -16.56 48.07 -70.16
N ALA A 39 -15.79 49.09 -69.76
CA ALA A 39 -14.65 48.91 -68.87
C ALA A 39 -15.09 48.33 -67.51
N THR A 40 -16.16 48.85 -66.91
CA THR A 40 -16.69 48.30 -65.65
C THR A 40 -17.27 46.90 -65.79
N LEU A 41 -17.87 46.57 -66.94
CA LEU A 41 -18.36 45.23 -67.24
C LEU A 41 -17.19 44.24 -67.37
N GLN A 42 -16.11 44.65 -68.04
CA GLN A 42 -14.90 43.85 -68.19
C GLN A 42 -14.22 43.64 -66.83
N GLU A 43 -14.08 44.69 -66.02
CA GLU A 43 -13.52 44.58 -64.66
C GLU A 43 -14.37 43.66 -63.77
N ALA A 44 -15.70 43.76 -63.85
CA ALA A 44 -16.60 42.84 -63.14
C ALA A 44 -16.45 41.39 -63.65
N HIS A 45 -16.26 41.19 -64.95
CA HIS A 45 -16.03 39.87 -65.54
C HIS A 45 -14.71 39.26 -65.06
N ASP A 46 -13.63 40.03 -65.07
CA ASP A 46 -12.30 39.61 -64.61
C ASP A 46 -12.34 39.29 -63.10
N LYS A 47 -13.07 40.09 -62.31
CA LYS A 47 -13.28 39.83 -60.88
C LYS A 47 -14.07 38.55 -60.63
N ILE A 48 -15.13 38.29 -61.40
CA ILE A 48 -15.89 37.03 -61.32
C ILE A 48 -14.98 35.85 -61.68
N HIS A 49 -14.15 35.99 -62.72
CA HIS A 49 -13.21 34.95 -63.13
C HIS A 49 -12.17 34.66 -62.04
N LEU A 50 -11.59 35.70 -61.41
CA LEU A 50 -10.65 35.56 -60.31
C LEU A 50 -11.28 34.87 -59.09
N LEU A 51 -12.45 35.34 -58.65
CA LEU A 51 -13.19 34.73 -57.54
C LEU A 51 -13.59 33.28 -57.85
N ARG A 52 -13.87 32.95 -59.11
CA ARG A 52 -14.17 31.57 -59.52
C ARG A 52 -12.93 30.67 -59.41
N SER A 53 -11.78 31.15 -59.85
CA SER A 53 -10.50 30.44 -59.69
C SER A 53 -10.11 30.27 -58.22
N GLU A 54 -10.34 31.29 -57.39
CA GLU A 54 -10.07 31.24 -55.95
C GLU A 54 -10.99 30.24 -55.25
N ASN A 55 -12.29 30.22 -55.57
CA ASN A 55 -13.21 29.20 -55.05
C ASN A 55 -12.79 27.79 -55.46
N GLU A 56 -12.31 27.59 -56.69
CA GLU A 56 -11.81 26.27 -57.13
C GLU A 56 -10.56 25.85 -56.34
N ALA A 57 -9.64 26.78 -56.05
CA ALA A 57 -8.47 26.52 -55.22
C ALA A 57 -8.85 26.19 -53.76
N LEU A 58 -9.81 26.95 -53.19
CA LEU A 58 -10.33 26.69 -51.84
C LEU A 58 -11.03 25.34 -51.74
N HIS A 59 -11.82 24.95 -52.75
CA HIS A 59 -12.44 23.63 -52.80
C HIS A 59 -11.40 22.51 -52.84
N LYS A 60 -10.33 22.66 -53.63
CA LYS A 60 -9.24 21.66 -53.66
C LYS A 60 -8.54 21.53 -52.31
N GLU A 61 -8.30 22.64 -51.60
CA GLU A 61 -7.70 22.56 -50.26
C GLU A 61 -8.68 21.98 -49.24
N GLN A 62 -9.98 22.26 -49.35
CA GLN A 62 -11.02 21.61 -48.54
C GLN A 62 -11.02 20.10 -48.77
N ASP A 63 -10.96 19.64 -50.02
CA ASP A 63 -10.89 18.22 -50.35
C ASP A 63 -9.61 17.58 -49.78
N ARG A 64 -8.47 18.26 -49.88
CA ARG A 64 -7.19 17.78 -49.31
C ARG A 64 -7.24 17.69 -47.78
N LEU A 65 -7.82 18.69 -47.11
CA LEU A 65 -7.98 18.73 -45.66
C LEU A 65 -8.95 17.65 -45.18
N THR A 66 -10.06 17.43 -45.89
CA THR A 66 -11.01 16.37 -45.54
C THR A 66 -10.43 14.98 -45.73
N GLU A 67 -9.62 14.76 -46.79
CA GLU A 67 -8.88 13.50 -46.97
C GLU A 67 -7.88 13.28 -45.82
N MET A 68 -7.11 14.32 -45.46
CA MET A 68 -6.16 14.25 -44.35
C MET A 68 -6.87 13.97 -43.01
N GLN A 69 -7.98 14.65 -42.73
CA GLN A 69 -8.80 14.43 -41.54
C GLN A 69 -9.33 13.00 -41.51
N THR A 70 -9.86 12.51 -42.63
CA THR A 70 -10.37 11.13 -42.74
C THR A 70 -9.27 10.10 -42.48
N LYS A 71 -8.07 10.32 -43.03
CA LYS A 71 -6.91 9.46 -42.79
C LYS A 71 -6.49 9.47 -41.31
N LEU A 72 -6.39 10.65 -40.69
CA LEU A 72 -6.03 10.79 -39.29
C LEU A 72 -7.03 10.09 -38.36
N VAL A 73 -8.33 10.24 -38.64
CA VAL A 73 -9.41 9.57 -37.89
C VAL A 73 -9.32 8.06 -38.04
N ASN A 74 -9.08 7.55 -39.26
CA ASN A 74 -8.92 6.12 -39.49
C ASN A 74 -7.68 5.54 -38.79
N ASP A 75 -6.55 6.25 -38.80
CA ASP A 75 -5.34 5.84 -38.10
C ASP A 75 -5.52 5.87 -36.58
N SER A 76 -6.22 6.89 -36.05
CA SER A 76 -6.59 6.95 -34.63
C SER A 76 -7.49 5.77 -34.24
N ARG A 77 -8.51 5.47 -35.05
CA ARG A 77 -9.43 4.35 -34.83
C ARG A 77 -8.70 3.00 -34.85
N LYS A 78 -7.75 2.79 -35.76
CA LYS A 78 -6.93 1.58 -35.82
C LYS A 78 -6.08 1.41 -34.56
N ARG A 79 -5.36 2.47 -34.15
CA ARG A 79 -4.58 2.45 -32.90
C ARG A 79 -5.45 2.14 -31.68
N GLU A 80 -6.63 2.76 -31.61
CA GLU A 80 -7.58 2.47 -30.54
C GLU A 80 -8.04 1.01 -30.55
N GLN A 81 -8.35 0.45 -31.73
CA GLN A 81 -8.72 -0.95 -31.86
C GLN A 81 -7.58 -1.90 -31.45
N ASP A 82 -6.34 -1.58 -31.79
CA ASP A 82 -5.17 -2.39 -31.43
C ASP A 82 -4.91 -2.34 -29.91
N LEU A 83 -5.03 -1.15 -29.29
CA LEU A 83 -4.95 -1.01 -27.83
C LEU A 83 -6.06 -1.79 -27.12
N ARG A 84 -7.30 -1.74 -27.64
CA ARG A 84 -8.42 -2.51 -27.10
C ARG A 84 -8.14 -4.02 -27.14
N LYS A 85 -7.62 -4.54 -28.25
CA LYS A 85 -7.24 -5.95 -28.36
C LYS A 85 -6.10 -6.33 -27.42
N GLN A 86 -5.10 -5.46 -27.26
CA GLN A 86 -4.00 -5.69 -26.31
C GLN A 86 -4.52 -5.79 -24.87
N HIS A 87 -5.38 -4.86 -24.46
CA HIS A 87 -6.02 -4.91 -23.14
C HIS A 87 -6.88 -6.16 -22.95
N GLU A 88 -7.63 -6.59 -23.97
CA GLU A 88 -8.43 -7.83 -23.92
C GLU A 88 -7.55 -9.07 -23.69
N ILE A 89 -6.42 -9.16 -24.41
CA ILE A 89 -5.45 -10.25 -24.23
C ILE A 89 -4.82 -10.21 -22.83
N GLU A 90 -4.50 -9.03 -22.32
CA GLU A 90 -3.92 -8.86 -20.98
C GLU A 90 -4.90 -9.26 -19.88
N LEU A 91 -6.18 -8.90 -20.02
CA LEU A 91 -7.24 -9.31 -19.09
C LEU A 91 -7.41 -10.84 -19.07
N ASP A 92 -7.48 -11.48 -20.24
CA ASP A 92 -7.56 -12.95 -20.33
C ASP A 92 -6.33 -13.65 -19.73
N LYS A 93 -5.14 -13.07 -19.92
CA LYS A 93 -3.91 -13.56 -19.28
C LYS A 93 -3.99 -13.45 -17.76
N MET A 94 -4.41 -12.30 -17.23
CA MET A 94 -4.54 -12.08 -15.79
C MET A 94 -5.60 -12.98 -15.17
N GLU A 95 -6.72 -13.23 -15.86
CA GLU A 95 -7.76 -14.16 -15.42
C GLU A 95 -7.22 -15.59 -15.33
N LYS A 96 -6.50 -16.05 -16.35
CA LYS A 96 -5.85 -17.37 -16.35
C LYS A 96 -4.81 -17.52 -15.25
N GLU A 97 -4.00 -16.50 -14.99
CA GLU A 97 -3.02 -16.53 -13.90
C GLU A 97 -3.68 -16.54 -12.52
N CYS A 98 -4.75 -15.76 -12.34
CA CYS A 98 -5.55 -15.77 -11.12
C CYS A 98 -6.17 -17.15 -10.87
N LEU A 99 -6.81 -17.73 -11.89
CA LEU A 99 -7.42 -19.05 -11.83
C LEU A 99 -6.38 -20.15 -11.52
N LYS A 100 -5.19 -20.07 -12.14
CA LYS A 100 -4.09 -20.98 -11.85
C LYS A 100 -3.66 -20.87 -10.39
N ARG A 101 -3.46 -19.65 -9.88
CA ARG A 101 -3.05 -19.43 -8.49
C ARG A 101 -4.10 -19.91 -7.48
N THR A 102 -5.39 -19.74 -7.79
CA THR A 102 -6.46 -20.28 -6.93
C THR A 102 -6.47 -21.80 -6.93
N ASN A 103 -6.22 -22.45 -8.07
CA ASN A 103 -6.12 -23.91 -8.14
C ASN A 103 -4.90 -24.43 -7.37
N ASP A 104 -3.73 -23.82 -7.56
CA ASP A 104 -2.50 -24.18 -6.84
C ASP A 104 -2.69 -24.03 -5.32
N SER A 105 -3.35 -22.95 -4.87
CA SER A 105 -3.68 -22.74 -3.46
C SER A 105 -4.68 -23.77 -2.94
N HIS A 106 -5.68 -24.15 -3.74
CA HIS A 106 -6.67 -25.16 -3.38
C HIS A 106 -6.03 -26.53 -3.23
N ASP A 107 -5.12 -26.90 -4.12
CA ASP A 107 -4.40 -28.17 -4.05
C ASP A 107 -3.45 -28.20 -2.84
N MET A 108 -2.73 -27.11 -2.55
CA MET A 108 -1.95 -26.99 -1.31
C MET A 108 -2.84 -27.13 -0.06
N MET A 109 -4.04 -26.54 -0.05
CA MET A 109 -4.98 -26.70 1.06
C MET A 109 -5.45 -28.15 1.21
N LYS A 110 -5.69 -28.87 0.11
CA LYS A 110 -6.02 -30.30 0.18
C LYS A 110 -4.86 -31.10 0.77
N ASP A 111 -3.63 -30.85 0.34
CA ASP A 111 -2.45 -31.57 0.85
C ASP A 111 -2.28 -31.34 2.36
N VAL A 112 -2.39 -30.09 2.83
CA VAL A 112 -2.36 -29.76 4.26
C VAL A 112 -3.52 -30.42 5.02
N THR A 113 -4.71 -30.48 4.42
CA THR A 113 -5.87 -31.15 5.03
C THR A 113 -5.62 -32.65 5.18
N ILE A 114 -5.10 -33.32 4.15
CA ILE A 114 -4.74 -34.74 4.18
C ILE A 114 -3.64 -35.01 5.20
N GLN A 115 -2.64 -34.13 5.31
CA GLN A 115 -1.59 -34.24 6.32
C GLN A 115 -2.16 -34.15 7.75
N ASN A 116 -3.06 -33.19 8.00
CA ASN A 116 -3.73 -33.05 9.30
C ASN A 116 -4.61 -34.25 9.63
N GLU A 117 -5.35 -34.79 8.65
CA GLU A 117 -6.16 -35.99 8.82
C GLU A 117 -5.30 -37.22 9.12
N THR A 118 -4.20 -37.40 8.38
CA THR A 118 -3.24 -38.50 8.60
C THR A 118 -2.63 -38.39 9.98
N LEU A 119 -2.16 -37.20 10.37
CA LEU A 119 -1.57 -36.97 11.69
C LEU A 119 -2.59 -37.24 12.80
N SER A 120 -3.82 -36.76 12.65
CA SER A 120 -4.91 -37.03 13.59
C SER A 120 -5.22 -38.53 13.69
N SER A 121 -5.22 -39.26 12.57
CA SER A 121 -5.39 -40.72 12.57
C SER A 121 -4.26 -41.41 13.32
N THR A 122 -3.00 -41.03 13.07
CA THR A 122 -1.85 -41.64 13.75
C THR A 122 -1.86 -41.39 15.26
N PHE A 123 -2.19 -40.18 15.71
CA PHE A 123 -2.32 -39.91 17.14
C PHE A 123 -3.49 -40.67 17.75
N LYS A 124 -4.61 -40.78 17.05
CA LYS A 124 -5.76 -41.58 17.51
C LYS A 124 -5.39 -43.07 17.63
N GLU A 125 -4.67 -43.62 16.67
CA GLU A 125 -4.16 -45.00 16.72
C GLU A 125 -3.18 -45.22 17.86
N GLN A 126 -2.24 -44.28 18.08
CA GLN A 126 -1.31 -44.35 19.20
C GLN A 126 -2.02 -44.32 20.56
N ILE A 127 -3.00 -43.43 20.73
CA ILE A 127 -3.82 -43.38 21.96
C ILE A 127 -4.56 -44.71 22.15
N SER A 128 -5.20 -45.22 21.10
CA SER A 128 -5.93 -46.49 21.18
C SER A 128 -5.01 -47.68 21.50
N ALA A 129 -3.79 -47.71 20.96
CA ALA A 129 -2.80 -48.74 21.28
C ALA A 129 -2.38 -48.69 22.76
N ILE A 130 -2.11 -47.48 23.27
CA ILE A 130 -1.78 -47.27 24.70
C ILE A 130 -2.94 -47.67 25.60
N GLU A 131 -4.17 -47.29 25.25
CA GLU A 131 -5.39 -47.69 25.97
C GLU A 131 -5.53 -49.21 26.03
N ALA A 132 -5.31 -49.90 24.91
CA ALA A 132 -5.38 -51.36 24.84
C ALA A 132 -4.27 -52.04 25.68
N ASP A 133 -3.05 -51.49 25.69
CA ASP A 133 -1.95 -52.01 26.51
C ASP A 133 -2.21 -51.80 28.01
N HIS A 134 -2.75 -50.65 28.39
CA HIS A 134 -3.21 -50.39 29.76
C HIS A 134 -4.33 -51.35 30.16
N GLU A 135 -5.32 -51.58 29.29
CA GLU A 135 -6.42 -52.51 29.56
C GLU A 135 -5.91 -53.94 29.77
N ARG A 136 -4.97 -54.41 28.94
CA ARG A 136 -4.31 -55.72 29.14
C ARG A 136 -3.54 -55.78 30.46
N SER A 137 -2.81 -54.72 30.79
CA SER A 137 -2.03 -54.65 32.05
C SER A 137 -2.95 -54.68 33.28
N ILE A 138 -4.05 -53.94 33.24
CA ILE A 138 -5.09 -53.94 34.29
C ILE A 138 -5.70 -55.34 34.42
N ALA A 139 -6.04 -56.01 33.30
CA ALA A 139 -6.61 -57.36 33.33
C ALA A 139 -5.65 -58.38 33.96
N ILE A 140 -4.35 -58.30 33.65
CA ILE A 140 -3.32 -59.17 34.26
C ILE A 140 -3.24 -58.91 35.77
N LEU A 141 -3.15 -57.65 36.20
CA LEU A 141 -3.09 -57.29 37.62
C LEU A 141 -4.35 -57.71 38.39
N GLN A 142 -5.52 -57.55 37.78
CA GLN A 142 -6.79 -58.03 38.34
C GLN A 142 -6.80 -59.55 38.54
N ASN A 143 -6.30 -60.31 37.54
CA ASN A 143 -6.22 -61.76 37.65
C ASN A 143 -5.24 -62.20 38.75
N GLN A 144 -4.04 -61.59 38.82
CA GLN A 144 -3.07 -61.85 39.89
C GLN A 144 -3.65 -61.53 41.28
N LEU A 145 -4.34 -60.39 41.42
CA LEU A 145 -5.00 -60.00 42.65
C LEU A 145 -6.10 -61.02 43.03
N GLN A 146 -6.84 -61.52 42.04
CA GLN A 146 -7.87 -62.54 42.26
C GLN A 146 -7.26 -63.89 42.67
N SER A 147 -6.19 -64.35 42.02
CA SER A 147 -5.47 -65.56 42.41
C SER A 147 -4.90 -65.46 43.83
N SER A 148 -4.24 -64.34 44.17
CA SER A 148 -3.74 -64.10 45.52
C SER A 148 -4.86 -64.05 46.56
N ARG A 149 -6.00 -63.43 46.23
CA ARG A 149 -7.20 -63.46 47.10
C ARG A 149 -7.70 -64.89 47.33
N GLN A 150 -7.74 -65.73 46.29
CA GLN A 150 -8.13 -67.14 46.41
C GLN A 150 -7.13 -67.94 47.27
N GLU A 151 -5.83 -67.72 47.11
CA GLU A 151 -4.80 -68.35 47.96
C GLU A 151 -4.94 -67.93 49.43
N ILE A 152 -5.17 -66.64 49.70
CA ILE A 152 -5.44 -66.14 51.05
C ILE A 152 -6.68 -66.82 51.64
N GLU A 153 -7.74 -66.99 50.85
CA GLU A 153 -8.96 -67.67 51.28
C GLU A 153 -8.73 -69.16 51.57
N GLN A 154 -7.97 -69.86 50.72
CA GLN A 154 -7.57 -71.25 50.95
C GLN A 154 -6.73 -71.41 52.23
N LEU A 155 -5.75 -70.51 52.45
CA LEU A 155 -4.92 -70.50 53.64
C LEU A 155 -5.74 -70.20 54.90
N LYS A 156 -6.69 -69.26 54.84
CA LYS A 156 -7.65 -69.00 55.93
C LYS A 156 -8.47 -70.25 56.28
N ASN A 157 -9.08 -70.88 55.28
CA ASN A 157 -9.85 -72.12 55.49
C ASN A 157 -8.98 -73.24 56.09
N ARG A 158 -7.71 -73.34 55.67
CA ARG A 158 -6.78 -74.32 56.23
C ARG A 158 -6.42 -74.02 57.69
N ILE A 159 -6.20 -72.74 58.03
CA ILE A 159 -5.99 -72.28 59.41
C ILE A 159 -7.22 -72.60 60.26
N ASP A 160 -8.43 -72.37 59.74
CA ASP A 160 -9.68 -72.65 60.47
C ASP A 160 -9.87 -74.15 60.74
N VAL A 161 -9.58 -75.02 59.76
CA VAL A 161 -9.58 -76.49 59.97
C VAL A 161 -8.53 -76.92 60.99
N LEU A 162 -7.33 -76.32 60.96
CA LEU A 162 -6.29 -76.61 61.97
C LEU A 162 -6.69 -76.14 63.37
N ARG A 163 -7.33 -74.97 63.50
CA ARG A 163 -7.92 -74.50 64.76
C ARG A 163 -9.03 -75.42 65.25
N GLN A 164 -9.88 -75.91 64.36
CA GLN A 164 -10.98 -76.81 64.70
C GLN A 164 -10.48 -78.19 65.13
N ASN A 165 -9.43 -78.71 64.49
CA ASN A 165 -8.76 -79.96 64.89
C ASN A 165 -7.94 -79.81 66.19
N SER A 166 -7.43 -78.61 66.49
CA SER A 166 -6.73 -78.32 67.76
C SER A 166 -7.69 -78.16 68.94
N ASN A 167 -9.00 -78.00 68.70
CA ASN A 167 -10.03 -77.81 69.72
C ASN A 167 -10.62 -79.11 70.30
N GLU A 168 -10.07 -80.30 69.99
CA GLU A 168 -10.40 -81.53 70.75
C GLU A 168 -9.53 -81.72 72.01
N ASN A 169 -8.49 -80.91 72.21
CA ASN A 169 -7.63 -80.94 73.40
C ASN A 169 -7.43 -79.54 73.99
N GLU A 170 -8.46 -78.94 74.58
CA GLU A 170 -8.38 -78.13 75.81
C GLU A 170 -9.75 -77.55 76.16
N LYS A 171 -10.23 -77.91 77.37
CA LYS A 171 -11.31 -77.19 78.07
C LYS A 171 -10.69 -76.19 79.04
N ASP A 172 -11.40 -75.09 79.23
CA ASP A 172 -11.39 -74.12 80.35
C ASP A 172 -10.56 -72.80 80.24
N ILE A 173 -11.21 -71.75 79.67
CA ILE A 173 -11.73 -70.48 80.30
C ILE A 173 -10.74 -69.57 81.11
N PRO A 174 -10.88 -68.21 81.30
CA PRO A 174 -11.73 -67.14 80.72
C PRO A 174 -11.00 -65.83 80.27
N GLN A 175 -11.80 -64.95 79.66
CA GLN A 175 -11.67 -63.49 79.44
C GLN A 175 -11.59 -62.65 80.75
N ALA A 176 -10.74 -61.61 80.79
CA ALA A 176 -11.09 -60.19 81.14
C ALA A 176 -9.93 -59.35 81.75
N ALA A 177 -10.05 -58.03 81.58
CA ALA A 177 -9.25 -56.88 82.09
C ALA A 177 -7.94 -56.60 81.33
N VAL A 178 -7.85 -55.69 80.35
CA VAL A 178 -8.08 -54.23 80.41
C VAL A 178 -7.48 -53.60 81.66
N ILE A 179 -6.23 -53.17 81.54
CA ILE A 179 -5.67 -52.06 82.31
C ILE A 179 -5.07 -51.08 81.30
N ASN A 180 -5.62 -49.87 81.38
CA ASN A 180 -5.32 -48.68 80.61
C ASN A 180 -4.05 -48.00 81.14
N GLU A 181 -3.59 -47.00 80.40
CA GLU A 181 -2.83 -45.83 80.88
C GLU A 181 -1.30 -45.86 80.76
N PHE A 182 -0.80 -45.32 79.63
CA PHE A 182 0.25 -44.30 79.71
C PHE A 182 0.02 -43.23 78.65
N SER A 183 -0.13 -42.00 79.14
CA SER A 183 -0.45 -40.79 78.39
C SER A 183 0.78 -40.16 77.73
N LYS A 184 0.47 -39.37 76.70
CA LYS A 184 1.06 -38.08 76.32
C LYS A 184 2.54 -38.00 75.96
N ASP A 185 2.73 -37.44 74.77
CA ASP A 185 3.67 -36.35 74.46
C ASP A 185 5.12 -36.56 74.93
N ASP A 186 5.99 -36.98 74.02
CA ASP A 186 7.33 -36.42 73.87
C ASP A 186 7.96 -36.81 72.51
N LEU A 187 7.94 -35.84 71.60
CA LEU A 187 8.74 -35.72 70.37
C LEU A 187 10.25 -35.71 70.74
N PRO A 188 11.21 -36.11 69.87
CA PRO A 188 11.75 -35.18 68.85
C PRO A 188 12.35 -35.82 67.56
N TRP A 189 12.64 -34.94 66.59
CA TRP A 189 13.47 -35.12 65.36
C TRP A 189 12.76 -35.73 64.14
N THR A 190 12.59 -35.08 62.99
CA THR A 190 12.91 -33.72 62.52
C THR A 190 12.24 -33.57 61.15
N ASN A 191 11.75 -32.38 60.85
CA ASN A 191 11.24 -31.96 59.54
C ASN A 191 12.15 -32.40 58.38
N VAL A 192 11.54 -32.96 57.34
CA VAL A 192 12.03 -32.76 55.98
C VAL A 192 10.87 -32.24 55.13
N GLU A 193 10.73 -30.92 55.10
CA GLU A 193 10.24 -30.25 53.90
C GLU A 193 11.31 -30.41 52.81
N ARG A 194 10.91 -30.96 51.66
CA ARG A 194 11.54 -30.85 50.34
C ARG A 194 10.68 -31.60 49.33
N GLN A 195 10.29 -31.09 48.16
CA GLN A 195 10.19 -29.74 47.60
C GLN A 195 9.22 -29.91 46.41
N GLN A 196 8.29 -28.97 46.19
CA GLN A 196 7.65 -28.84 44.89
C GLN A 196 8.69 -28.27 43.90
N GLY A 197 8.72 -28.80 42.68
CA GLY A 197 9.33 -28.10 41.55
C GLY A 197 9.97 -28.99 40.49
N GLU A 198 9.16 -29.63 39.64
CA GLU A 198 9.51 -29.83 38.24
C GLU A 198 8.27 -29.49 37.39
N GLY A 199 8.26 -28.25 36.93
CA GLY A 199 7.41 -27.75 35.86
C GLY A 199 8.31 -27.08 34.84
N SER A 200 8.23 -27.56 33.61
CA SER A 200 8.62 -26.95 32.33
C SER A 200 7.91 -27.83 31.30
N GLU A 201 7.16 -27.38 30.30
CA GLU A 201 6.85 -26.11 29.65
C GLU A 201 5.87 -26.56 28.52
N SER A 202 4.79 -25.93 28.09
CA SER A 202 4.60 -24.56 27.64
C SER A 202 3.10 -24.36 27.37
N ALA A 203 2.51 -23.27 27.85
CA ALA A 203 1.40 -22.63 27.16
C ALA A 203 1.32 -21.16 27.62
N SER A 204 1.40 -20.29 26.63
CA SER A 204 1.33 -18.84 26.65
C SER A 204 0.14 -18.29 27.45
N THR A 205 0.34 -17.17 28.18
CA THR A 205 -0.36 -15.88 27.97
C THR A 205 0.00 -14.83 29.04
N ASP A 206 0.25 -13.61 28.53
CA ASP A 206 0.02 -12.28 29.11
C ASP A 206 0.63 -11.80 30.45
N ASN A 207 1.50 -10.79 30.29
CA ASN A 207 1.45 -9.46 30.89
C ASN A 207 1.09 -9.33 32.39
N GLN A 208 2.09 -9.06 33.24
CA GLN A 208 2.23 -7.79 33.99
C GLN A 208 3.50 -7.77 34.87
N SER A 209 3.96 -6.54 35.06
CA SER A 209 5.28 -6.10 35.54
C SER A 209 5.56 -6.28 37.05
N THR A 210 6.83 -6.03 37.39
CA THR A 210 7.48 -5.86 38.71
C THR A 210 7.96 -7.18 39.34
N ASP A 211 9.21 -7.39 39.72
CA ASP A 211 10.20 -6.47 40.26
C ASP A 211 11.65 -6.94 39.94
N VAL A 212 12.55 -5.99 39.87
CA VAL A 212 13.90 -6.09 39.30
C VAL A 212 14.92 -6.44 40.40
N ALA A 213 15.62 -7.57 40.25
CA ALA A 213 16.92 -7.79 40.89
C ALA A 213 17.96 -8.08 39.80
N VAL A 214 18.58 -7.01 39.30
CA VAL A 214 19.66 -7.08 38.30
C VAL A 214 20.86 -7.82 38.91
N LYS A 215 21.16 -9.01 38.40
CA LYS A 215 22.50 -9.60 38.54
C LYS A 215 23.40 -8.93 37.51
N THR A 216 24.41 -8.21 37.95
CA THR A 216 25.40 -7.59 37.07
C THR A 216 26.20 -8.66 36.32
N LEU A 217 26.47 -8.37 35.04
CA LEU A 217 27.16 -9.25 34.08
C LEU A 217 28.52 -9.76 34.58
N GLU A 218 29.18 -9.00 35.47
CA GLU A 218 30.44 -9.36 36.12
C GLU A 218 30.35 -10.64 36.97
N ASN A 219 29.21 -10.90 37.62
CA ASN A 219 29.03 -12.08 38.47
C ASN A 219 28.90 -13.39 37.68
N VAL A 220 28.56 -13.31 36.38
CA VAL A 220 28.41 -14.46 35.49
C VAL A 220 29.72 -14.74 34.75
N LEU A 221 30.47 -13.69 34.41
CA LEU A 221 31.76 -13.82 33.71
C LEU A 221 32.93 -14.17 34.65
N PHE A 222 32.90 -13.77 35.92
CA PHE A 222 34.01 -13.96 36.88
C PHE A 222 33.62 -14.82 38.08
N GLY A 223 32.91 -15.93 37.84
CA GLY A 223 32.51 -16.88 38.88
C GLY A 223 33.63 -17.20 39.89
N ASN A 224 33.37 -16.85 41.15
CA ASN A 224 34.09 -17.14 42.40
C ASN A 224 35.36 -18.00 42.26
N ASN A 225 36.50 -17.36 42.05
CA ASN A 225 37.81 -17.96 42.30
C ASN A 225 38.23 -17.69 43.76
N THR A 226 37.53 -18.32 44.71
CA THR A 226 37.92 -18.34 46.13
C THR A 226 37.63 -19.71 46.73
N ASN A 227 38.41 -20.72 46.33
CA ASN A 227 38.56 -21.96 47.10
C ASN A 227 39.99 -22.49 46.94
N ALA A 228 40.96 -21.68 47.33
CA ALA A 228 42.31 -22.14 47.66
C ALA A 228 42.39 -22.34 49.18
N ARG A 229 42.04 -23.54 49.68
CA ARG A 229 42.55 -24.05 50.97
C ARG A 229 42.39 -25.56 51.12
N SER A 230 43.51 -26.24 50.87
CA SER A 230 44.06 -27.40 51.61
C SER A 230 43.18 -28.62 51.92
N SER A 231 43.44 -29.73 51.21
CA SER A 231 43.79 -31.02 51.82
C SER A 231 44.51 -31.94 50.82
N PRO A 232 45.61 -32.62 51.19
CA PRO A 232 46.38 -33.48 50.30
C PRO A 232 46.01 -34.95 50.50
N SER A 233 45.41 -35.59 49.51
CA SER A 233 45.46 -37.06 49.41
C SER A 233 45.05 -37.53 48.01
N ASN A 234 45.72 -38.60 47.57
CA ASN A 234 45.58 -39.32 46.30
C ASN A 234 46.19 -38.68 45.05
N ILE A 235 47.53 -38.59 45.07
CA ILE A 235 48.34 -38.72 43.85
C ILE A 235 48.52 -40.23 43.63
N ASP A 236 47.63 -40.83 42.82
CA ASP A 236 47.96 -42.04 42.05
C ASP A 236 46.89 -42.32 40.98
N LYS A 237 46.74 -41.37 40.06
CA LYS A 237 46.21 -41.66 38.72
C LYS A 237 47.31 -41.30 37.72
N PRO A 238 47.68 -42.20 36.79
CA PRO A 238 48.77 -41.95 35.86
C PRO A 238 48.48 -40.67 35.07
N ARG A 239 49.43 -39.74 35.14
CA ARG A 239 49.35 -38.36 34.60
C ARG A 239 48.92 -38.32 33.13
N HIS A 240 49.13 -39.41 32.37
CA HIS A 240 48.72 -39.53 30.97
C HIS A 240 47.20 -39.54 30.75
N VAL A 241 46.41 -40.12 31.68
CA VAL A 241 44.96 -40.28 31.51
C VAL A 241 44.21 -38.96 31.73
N LEU A 242 44.73 -38.08 32.60
CA LEU A 242 44.15 -36.74 32.84
C LEU A 242 44.37 -35.77 31.68
N PHE A 243 45.45 -35.93 30.90
CA PHE A 243 45.71 -35.10 29.72
C PHE A 243 44.88 -35.56 28.52
N GLU A 244 44.69 -36.87 28.36
CA GLU A 244 43.81 -37.42 27.31
C GLU A 244 42.35 -36.98 27.53
N ASP A 245 41.84 -37.09 28.76
CA ASP A 245 40.47 -36.67 29.11
C ASP A 245 40.28 -35.15 28.95
N ALA A 246 41.28 -34.35 29.30
CA ALA A 246 41.24 -32.89 29.13
C ALA A 246 41.31 -32.47 27.66
N GLU A 247 42.07 -33.20 26.83
CA GLU A 247 42.18 -32.92 25.39
C GLU A 247 40.92 -33.35 24.64
N VAL A 248 40.29 -34.47 25.03
CA VAL A 248 38.99 -34.90 24.52
C VAL A 248 37.88 -33.90 24.89
N GLU A 249 37.86 -33.41 26.14
CA GLU A 249 36.88 -32.40 26.54
C GLU A 249 37.14 -31.05 25.85
N ARG A 250 38.41 -30.67 25.61
CA ARG A 250 38.77 -29.49 24.83
C ARG A 250 38.28 -29.60 23.38
N GLN A 251 38.44 -30.76 22.75
CA GLN A 251 37.94 -31.02 21.40
C GLN A 251 36.41 -30.95 21.34
N ARG A 252 35.73 -31.53 22.33
CA ARG A 252 34.26 -31.46 22.46
C ARG A 252 33.77 -30.02 22.59
N ILE A 253 34.43 -29.20 23.42
CA ILE A 253 34.10 -27.79 23.57
C ILE A 253 34.33 -27.03 22.26
N GLU A 254 35.42 -27.29 21.53
CA GLU A 254 35.68 -26.65 20.24
C GLU A 254 34.62 -27.05 19.20
N GLU A 255 34.18 -28.31 19.19
CA GLU A 255 33.08 -28.76 18.33
C GLU A 255 31.77 -28.04 18.68
N GLU A 256 31.41 -27.94 19.96
CA GLU A 256 30.21 -27.21 20.38
C GLU A 256 30.32 -25.70 20.10
N LEU A 257 31.51 -25.12 20.26
CA LEU A 257 31.80 -23.73 19.88
C LEU A 257 31.64 -23.52 18.36
N SER A 258 32.10 -24.48 17.55
CA SER A 258 31.95 -24.42 16.09
C SER A 258 30.48 -24.53 15.67
N LYS A 259 29.71 -25.43 16.29
CA LYS A 259 28.26 -25.60 16.06
C LYS A 259 27.49 -24.35 16.46
N THR A 260 27.79 -23.77 17.61
CA THR A 260 27.13 -22.54 18.08
C THR A 260 27.49 -21.34 17.20
N ARG A 261 28.75 -21.21 16.76
CA ARG A 261 29.16 -20.19 15.77
C ARG A 261 28.41 -20.35 14.45
N TYR A 262 28.27 -21.58 13.94
CA TYR A 262 27.51 -21.85 12.72
C TYR A 262 26.03 -21.47 12.87
N ARG A 263 25.40 -21.87 13.98
CA ARG A 263 24.01 -21.50 14.29
C ARG A 263 23.85 -19.99 14.37
N LEU A 264 24.78 -19.29 15.03
CA LEU A 264 24.75 -17.84 15.15
C LEU A 264 24.84 -17.15 13.77
N LEU A 265 25.75 -17.62 12.91
CA LEU A 265 25.89 -17.09 11.55
C LEU A 265 24.58 -17.27 10.78
N ASN A 266 24.03 -18.48 10.77
CA ASN A 266 22.77 -18.79 10.09
C ASN A 266 21.60 -17.94 10.63
N THR A 267 21.45 -17.79 11.95
CA THR A 267 20.40 -16.93 12.52
C THR A 267 20.61 -15.46 12.19
N THR A 268 21.85 -15.01 12.05
CA THR A 268 22.17 -13.63 11.66
C THR A 268 21.81 -13.39 10.20
N GLU A 269 22.09 -14.35 9.31
CA GLU A 269 21.69 -14.30 7.91
C GLU A 269 20.17 -14.29 7.77
N LEU A 270 19.46 -15.18 8.47
CA LEU A 270 17.99 -15.20 8.49
C LEU A 270 17.39 -13.90 9.05
N LEU A 271 17.99 -13.33 10.09
CA LEU A 271 17.56 -12.05 10.64
C LEU A 271 17.73 -10.92 9.62
N ASN A 272 18.90 -10.84 8.97
CA ASN A 272 19.16 -9.86 7.93
C ASN A 272 18.19 -10.01 6.73
N GLU A 273 17.93 -11.25 6.29
CA GLU A 273 16.94 -11.51 5.24
C GLU A 273 15.52 -11.08 5.67
N SER A 274 15.16 -11.34 6.93
CA SER A 274 13.88 -10.90 7.51
C SER A 274 13.77 -9.38 7.60
N GLU A 275 14.83 -8.69 8.04
CA GLU A 275 14.90 -7.22 8.11
C GLU A 275 14.77 -6.60 6.72
N LEU A 276 15.48 -7.13 5.72
CA LEU A 276 15.39 -6.67 4.34
C LEU A 276 13.97 -6.84 3.78
N ASN A 277 13.35 -7.99 4.03
CA ASN A 277 11.98 -8.24 3.60
C ASN A 277 10.99 -7.30 4.32
N ASN A 278 11.20 -7.02 5.60
CA ASN A 278 10.38 -6.08 6.37
C ASN A 278 10.45 -4.66 5.81
N VAL A 279 11.65 -4.18 5.44
CA VAL A 279 11.83 -2.88 4.77
C VAL A 279 11.08 -2.84 3.44
N ARG A 280 11.24 -3.89 2.62
CA ARG A 280 10.57 -3.98 1.32
C ARG A 280 9.04 -4.01 1.45
N LEU A 281 8.51 -4.73 2.43
CA LEU A 281 7.07 -4.75 2.72
C LEU A 281 6.59 -3.37 3.20
N SER A 282 7.36 -2.71 4.07
CA SER A 282 7.04 -1.37 4.55
C SER A 282 6.99 -0.33 3.42
N GLU A 283 7.92 -0.41 2.47
CA GLU A 283 7.92 0.45 1.27
C GLU A 283 6.70 0.19 0.38
N GLN A 284 6.37 -1.08 0.13
CA GLN A 284 5.16 -1.44 -0.62
C GLN A 284 3.89 -0.92 0.05
N VAL A 285 3.78 -1.04 1.38
CA VAL A 285 2.66 -0.48 2.14
C VAL A 285 2.59 1.05 2.00
N ALA A 286 3.72 1.74 2.03
CA ALA A 286 3.76 3.19 1.85
C ALA A 286 3.30 3.60 0.43
N LEU A 287 3.78 2.90 -0.61
CA LEU A 287 3.38 3.14 -1.99
C LEU A 287 1.89 2.86 -2.22
N LEU A 288 1.38 1.74 -1.70
CA LEU A 288 -0.04 1.39 -1.81
C LEU A 288 -0.93 2.40 -1.08
N LYS A 289 -0.52 2.87 0.10
CA LYS A 289 -1.25 3.94 0.81
C LYS A 289 -1.29 5.23 0.00
N GLU A 290 -0.20 5.61 -0.65
CA GLU A 290 -0.20 6.81 -1.49
C GLU A 290 -1.02 6.61 -2.77
N GLU A 291 -1.00 5.42 -3.36
CA GLU A 291 -1.83 5.08 -4.51
C GLU A 291 -3.32 5.15 -4.17
N ILE A 292 -3.74 4.60 -3.03
CA ILE A 292 -5.12 4.69 -2.54
C ILE A 292 -5.50 6.16 -2.34
N ARG A 293 -4.68 6.95 -1.65
CA ARG A 293 -4.93 8.39 -1.49
C ARG A 293 -5.00 9.12 -2.83
N ARG A 294 -4.17 8.73 -3.80
CA ARG A 294 -4.19 9.32 -5.15
C ARG A 294 -5.50 8.97 -5.87
N MET A 295 -5.93 7.72 -5.80
CA MET A 295 -7.18 7.24 -6.40
C MET A 295 -8.40 7.91 -5.75
N GLU A 296 -8.46 7.97 -4.42
CA GLU A 296 -9.52 8.68 -3.67
C GLU A 296 -9.62 10.14 -4.11
N ARG A 297 -8.48 10.86 -4.17
CA ARG A 297 -8.44 12.23 -4.67
C ARG A 297 -8.89 12.35 -6.12
N ASN A 298 -8.62 11.35 -6.96
CA ASN A 298 -9.06 11.36 -8.36
C ASN A 298 -10.58 11.12 -8.46
N ILE A 299 -11.12 10.20 -7.68
CA ILE A 299 -12.56 9.93 -7.59
C ILE A 299 -13.30 11.20 -7.13
N ASP A 300 -12.83 11.85 -6.06
CA ASP A 300 -13.35 13.13 -5.58
C ASP A 300 -13.34 14.21 -6.68
N ARG A 301 -12.27 14.29 -7.49
CA ARG A 301 -12.19 15.23 -8.62
C ARG A 301 -13.22 14.90 -9.69
N THR A 302 -13.42 13.62 -10.00
CA THR A 302 -14.43 13.18 -10.98
C THR A 302 -15.86 13.46 -10.51
N GLU A 303 -16.13 13.37 -9.21
CA GLU A 303 -17.43 13.77 -8.64
C GLU A 303 -17.64 15.29 -8.76
N SER A 304 -16.57 16.07 -8.60
CA SER A 304 -16.57 17.53 -8.73
C SER A 304 -16.54 18.07 -10.17
N ILE A 305 -16.80 17.25 -11.20
CA ILE A 305 -16.74 17.67 -12.62
C ILE A 305 -17.69 18.85 -12.96
N SER A 306 -18.79 19.03 -12.21
CA SER A 306 -19.67 20.20 -12.32
C SER A 306 -19.00 21.51 -11.83
N ASN A 307 -17.96 21.41 -11.00
CA ASN A 307 -17.19 22.54 -10.48
C ASN A 307 -16.05 22.97 -11.42
N LEU A 308 -15.89 22.36 -12.60
CA LEU A 308 -14.83 22.74 -13.55
C LEU A 308 -14.96 24.18 -14.06
N GLU A 309 -16.18 24.69 -14.23
CA GLU A 309 -16.39 26.09 -14.64
C GLU A 309 -16.00 27.06 -13.53
N TYR A 310 -16.35 26.75 -12.28
CA TYR A 310 -15.91 27.52 -11.12
C TYR A 310 -14.38 27.48 -10.97
N LEU A 311 -13.80 26.28 -11.07
CA LEU A 311 -12.36 26.06 -11.00
C LEU A 311 -11.62 26.81 -12.11
N LYS A 312 -12.16 26.80 -13.34
CA LYS A 312 -11.64 27.61 -14.46
C LYS A 312 -11.58 29.08 -14.07
N ASN A 313 -12.65 29.63 -13.49
CA ASN A 313 -12.71 31.03 -13.07
C ASN A 313 -11.71 31.34 -11.95
N ILE A 314 -11.54 30.43 -10.98
CA ILE A 314 -10.57 30.58 -9.88
C ILE A 314 -9.13 30.49 -10.37
N ILE A 315 -8.80 29.53 -11.26
CA ILE A 315 -7.48 29.41 -11.89
C ILE A 315 -7.17 30.65 -12.72
N LEU A 316 -8.13 31.10 -13.54
CA LEU A 316 -7.97 32.29 -14.36
C LEU A 316 -7.76 33.54 -13.49
N LYS A 317 -8.50 33.68 -12.38
CA LYS A 317 -8.30 34.75 -11.40
C LYS A 317 -6.93 34.64 -10.72
N PHE A 318 -6.46 33.44 -10.38
CA PHE A 318 -5.15 33.21 -9.77
C PHE A 318 -4.00 33.65 -10.68
N PHE A 319 -4.08 33.42 -11.99
CA PHE A 319 -3.06 33.85 -12.96
C PHE A 319 -3.12 35.36 -13.28
N ILE A 320 -4.32 35.94 -13.38
CA ILE A 320 -4.50 37.35 -13.77
C ILE A 320 -4.18 38.32 -12.64
N LEU A 321 -4.55 38.01 -11.40
CA LEU A 321 -4.33 38.90 -10.26
C LEU A 321 -2.83 39.09 -10.03
N LYS A 322 -2.33 40.31 -9.88
CA LYS A 322 -0.90 40.57 -9.57
C LYS A 322 -0.60 40.60 -8.06
N SER A 323 -1.64 40.71 -7.22
CA SER A 323 -1.52 40.79 -5.77
C SER A 323 -1.21 39.41 -5.17
N THR A 324 -0.10 39.32 -4.43
CA THR A 324 0.33 38.11 -3.72
C THR A 324 -0.68 37.68 -2.66
N PHE A 325 -1.26 38.66 -1.96
CA PHE A 325 -2.23 38.41 -0.90
C PHE A 325 -3.51 37.77 -1.44
N GLU A 326 -4.03 38.26 -2.55
CA GLU A 326 -5.24 37.70 -3.17
C GLU A 326 -4.98 36.32 -3.78
N ARG A 327 -3.78 36.08 -4.34
CA ARG A 327 -3.36 34.74 -4.79
C ARG A 327 -3.32 33.75 -3.64
N LEU A 328 -2.74 34.13 -2.49
CA LEU A 328 -2.70 33.28 -1.30
C LEU A 328 -4.11 32.95 -0.78
N GLN A 329 -5.07 33.87 -0.88
CA GLN A 329 -6.47 33.62 -0.51
C GLN A 329 -7.17 32.61 -1.43
N LEU A 330 -6.74 32.51 -2.70
CA LEU A 330 -7.29 31.53 -3.65
C LEU A 330 -6.67 30.13 -3.50
N ILE A 331 -5.53 29.99 -2.81
CA ILE A 331 -4.86 28.68 -2.61
C ILE A 331 -5.74 27.69 -1.82
N PRO A 332 -6.36 28.05 -0.68
CA PRO A 332 -7.26 27.12 0.01
C PRO A 332 -8.40 26.61 -0.88
N VAL A 333 -8.94 27.47 -1.75
CA VAL A 333 -10.00 27.11 -2.70
C VAL A 333 -9.47 26.16 -3.78
N LEU A 334 -8.27 26.40 -4.29
CA LEU A 334 -7.62 25.50 -5.25
C LEU A 334 -7.26 24.16 -4.60
N VAL A 335 -6.81 24.15 -3.35
CA VAL A 335 -6.48 22.92 -2.60
C VAL A 335 -7.73 22.07 -2.38
N THR A 336 -8.87 22.67 -2.04
CA THR A 336 -10.12 21.93 -1.84
C THR A 336 -10.72 21.44 -3.15
N MET A 337 -10.71 22.26 -4.20
CA MET A 337 -11.30 21.92 -5.51
C MET A 337 -10.43 20.95 -6.31
N LEU A 338 -9.10 21.06 -6.25
CA LEU A 338 -8.17 20.16 -6.93
C LEU A 338 -7.64 19.03 -6.03
N LYS A 339 -8.08 18.94 -4.77
CA LYS A 339 -7.61 17.96 -3.78
C LYS A 339 -6.09 17.81 -3.81
N LEU A 340 -5.37 18.93 -3.70
CA LEU A 340 -3.91 18.95 -3.84
C LEU A 340 -3.24 18.27 -2.65
N SER A 341 -2.08 17.64 -2.87
CA SER A 341 -1.25 17.14 -1.77
C SER A 341 -0.64 18.31 -0.98
N PRO A 342 -0.21 18.08 0.28
CA PRO A 342 0.53 19.10 1.05
C PRO A 342 1.77 19.64 0.31
N ASP A 343 2.45 18.78 -0.45
CA ASP A 343 3.62 19.17 -1.25
C ASP A 343 3.25 20.07 -2.44
N GLU A 344 2.13 19.77 -3.10
CA GLU A 344 1.60 20.58 -4.21
C GLU A 344 1.08 21.94 -3.71
N GLN A 345 0.44 21.96 -2.54
CA GLN A 345 0.06 23.18 -1.85
C GLN A 345 1.28 24.05 -1.53
N ALA A 346 2.36 23.46 -1.01
CA ALA A 346 3.60 24.19 -0.71
C ALA A 346 4.22 24.80 -1.99
N LYS A 347 4.16 24.09 -3.12
CA LYS A 347 4.60 24.61 -4.42
C LYS A 347 3.75 25.81 -4.87
N LEU A 348 2.42 25.75 -4.73
CA LEU A 348 1.54 26.88 -5.06
C LEU A 348 1.78 28.11 -4.19
N VAL A 349 2.01 27.91 -2.88
CA VAL A 349 2.36 29.00 -1.95
C VAL A 349 3.66 29.67 -2.39
N ARG A 350 4.67 28.88 -2.76
CA ARG A 350 5.95 29.40 -3.25
C ARG A 350 5.78 30.20 -4.54
N VAL A 351 4.99 29.70 -5.49
CA VAL A 351 4.72 30.40 -6.77
C VAL A 351 3.96 31.71 -6.52
N ALA A 352 2.96 31.71 -5.63
CA ALA A 352 2.21 32.91 -5.27
C ALA A 352 3.07 34.00 -4.62
N GLN A 353 4.15 33.62 -3.93
CA GLN A 353 5.12 34.53 -3.30
C GLN A 353 6.24 34.99 -4.25
N GLN A 354 6.60 34.21 -5.26
CA GLN A 354 7.70 34.54 -6.19
C GLN A 354 7.32 35.57 -7.26
N THR A 355 6.05 35.70 -7.59
CA THR A 355 5.60 36.62 -8.65
C THR A 355 5.65 38.10 -8.28
N SER A 356 5.80 38.44 -7.00
CA SER A 356 6.06 39.82 -6.55
C SER A 356 7.50 40.27 -6.82
N SER A 357 8.45 39.34 -6.99
CA SER A 357 9.87 39.68 -7.14
C SER A 357 10.26 40.10 -8.57
N ILE A 358 9.35 39.95 -9.54
CA ILE A 358 9.62 40.30 -10.95
C ILE A 358 9.31 41.78 -11.24
N ASP A 359 8.48 42.45 -10.43
CA ASP A 359 8.13 43.87 -10.63
C ASP A 359 8.90 44.85 -9.72
N ASP A 360 9.74 44.37 -8.78
CA ASP A 360 10.35 45.23 -7.73
C ASP A 360 11.84 45.58 -7.96
N SER A 361 12.40 45.30 -9.14
CA SER A 361 13.82 45.61 -9.46
C SER A 361 14.05 46.95 -10.18
N SER A 362 13.09 47.90 -10.17
CA SER A 362 13.25 49.21 -10.82
C SER A 362 13.04 50.43 -9.92
N SER A 363 13.29 50.31 -8.62
CA SER A 363 13.23 51.46 -7.70
C SER A 363 14.60 51.74 -7.08
N ASN A 364 15.42 52.53 -7.78
CA ASN A 364 16.57 53.22 -7.18
C ASN A 364 16.09 54.58 -6.62
N PRO A 365 16.54 55.03 -5.44
CA PRO A 365 15.98 56.18 -4.75
C PRO A 365 16.71 57.47 -5.15
N ASN A 366 15.97 58.54 -5.47
CA ASN A 366 16.20 59.90 -4.95
C ASN A 366 15.37 60.98 -5.68
N GLU A 367 14.71 61.78 -4.83
CA GLU A 367 14.33 63.19 -4.96
C GLU A 367 13.16 63.67 -5.84
N PRO A 368 12.49 64.78 -5.42
CA PRO A 368 11.15 65.13 -5.86
C PRO A 368 11.07 66.39 -6.74
N ASN A 369 10.03 66.39 -7.59
CA ASN A 369 9.23 67.53 -8.04
C ASN A 369 9.90 68.63 -8.89
N THR A 370 9.46 68.78 -10.17
CA THR A 370 9.07 70.06 -10.82
C THR A 370 8.63 69.83 -12.30
N GLN A 371 7.38 70.21 -12.59
CA GLN A 371 6.77 70.81 -13.80
C GLN A 371 7.16 70.43 -15.27
N GLN A 372 6.07 70.25 -16.04
CA GLN A 372 5.78 70.69 -17.43
C GLN A 372 6.15 69.85 -18.68
N VAL A 373 5.08 69.46 -19.40
CA VAL A 373 4.79 69.65 -20.85
C VAL A 373 5.63 68.89 -21.89
N THR A 374 5.02 67.90 -22.58
CA THR A 374 4.71 67.89 -24.04
C THR A 374 4.28 66.50 -24.55
N ASN A 375 3.18 66.52 -25.32
CA ASN A 375 2.83 65.77 -26.55
C ASN A 375 3.53 64.46 -27.00
N ASN A 376 2.65 63.60 -27.52
CA ASN A 376 2.73 62.84 -28.78
C ASN A 376 3.34 61.41 -28.82
N ASN A 377 2.40 60.46 -28.95
CA ASN A 377 2.18 59.60 -30.11
C ASN A 377 2.77 58.17 -30.13
N SER A 378 1.95 57.27 -30.71
CA SER A 378 2.26 55.96 -31.33
C SER A 378 2.47 54.70 -30.46
N ASN A 379 1.39 53.90 -30.36
CA ASN A 379 1.34 52.42 -30.35
C ASN A 379 2.33 51.77 -31.36
N PRO A 380 2.61 50.43 -31.42
CA PRO A 380 1.93 49.27 -30.78
C PRO A 380 2.85 48.10 -30.31
N SER A 381 2.44 47.31 -29.31
CA SER A 381 3.01 45.96 -29.09
C SER A 381 2.13 45.12 -28.14
N SER A 382 1.00 44.63 -28.65
CA SER A 382 0.15 43.67 -27.91
C SER A 382 -0.61 42.80 -28.91
N SER A 383 0.10 42.00 -29.72
CA SER A 383 -0.53 41.08 -30.67
C SER A 383 0.20 39.74 -30.80
N ALA A 384 0.58 39.13 -29.66
CA ALA A 384 1.10 37.76 -29.65
C ALA A 384 0.16 36.75 -28.97
N TRP A 385 -0.87 37.21 -28.24
CA TRP A 385 -1.72 36.33 -27.42
C TRP A 385 -3.16 36.21 -27.91
N SER A 386 -3.64 37.12 -28.75
CA SER A 386 -5.04 37.13 -29.24
C SER A 386 -5.36 36.01 -30.24
N SER A 387 -4.35 35.30 -30.77
CA SER A 387 -4.55 34.27 -31.80
C SER A 387 -4.91 32.89 -31.27
N TYR A 388 -4.81 32.64 -29.96
CA TYR A 388 -5.07 31.31 -29.38
C TYR A 388 -6.45 31.14 -28.74
N LEU A 389 -7.28 32.18 -28.67
CA LEU A 389 -8.56 32.17 -27.94
C LEU A 389 -9.81 32.03 -28.81
N ASN A 390 -9.68 31.85 -30.14
CA ASN A 390 -10.83 31.75 -31.06
C ASN A 390 -10.96 30.39 -31.76
N ILE A 391 -10.47 29.31 -31.14
CA ILE A 391 -10.83 27.95 -31.57
C ILE A 391 -11.38 27.25 -30.33
N TRP A 392 -12.67 27.41 -30.08
CA TRP A 392 -13.64 26.44 -29.53
C TRP A 392 -15.03 27.07 -29.56
#